data_AF-A0A645BBT2-F1
#
_entry.id   AF-A0A645BBT2-F1
#
_cell.length_a   1.000
_cell.length_b   1.000
_cell.length_c   1.000
_cell.angle_alpha   90.00
_cell.angle_beta   90.00
_cell.angle_gamma   90.00
#
_symmetry.space_group_name_H-M   'P 1'
#
loop_
_entity.id
_entity.type
_entity.pdbx_description
1 polymer ?
#
loop_
_entity_poly.entity_id
_entity_poly.type
_entity_poly.pdbx_seq_one_letter_code
_entity_poly.pdbx_strand_id
1 'polypeptide(L)'
;MAALGIPGDSTTALLIGALTVHGLEMGPMVFRNSGNIVYLMFFAVAVCALVVLGLQSFGMRLFPHVLKVPAHYMYPALLVICMVSAYVDSGSLYKCGMMLLFSAVGILMCYGGLPTAPLILSFILGPILEKNMLKAFQYSGTWTTFFTRPISGVLMIIGILCVFSPLLRMGWEKVKAKKA
;
A
#
# COMPACT_ATOMS: atom_id res chain seq x y z
N MET A 1 18.04 -2.01 -3.93
CA MET A 1 18.10 -1.33 -2.62
C MET A 1 19.00 -2.12 -1.66
N ALA A 2 18.62 -3.34 -1.25
CA ALA A 2 19.48 -4.19 -0.39
C ALA A 2 20.92 -4.41 -0.92
N ALA A 3 21.07 -4.70 -2.21
CA ALA A 3 22.38 -4.89 -2.84
C ALA A 3 23.27 -3.62 -2.90
N LEU A 4 22.65 -2.44 -2.81
CA LEU A 4 23.35 -1.15 -2.80
C LEU A 4 23.56 -0.61 -1.37
N GLY A 5 23.04 -1.29 -0.35
CA GLY A 5 23.07 -0.82 1.04
C GLY A 5 22.16 0.40 1.31
N ILE A 6 21.35 0.82 0.33
CA ILE A 6 20.52 2.02 0.45
C ILE A 6 19.09 1.61 0.82
N PRO A 7 18.57 2.04 1.99
CA PRO A 7 17.21 1.73 2.41
C PRO A 7 16.17 2.39 1.49
N GLY A 8 15.18 1.59 1.09
CA GLY A 8 14.09 2.02 0.22
C GLY A 8 12.84 2.48 0.95
N ASP A 9 12.67 1.99 2.18
CA ASP A 9 11.49 2.12 3.02
C ASP A 9 11.86 1.77 4.48
N SER A 10 10.99 2.09 5.43
CA SER A 10 11.28 1.88 6.85
C SER A 10 11.52 0.42 7.21
N THR A 11 10.90 -0.54 6.52
CA THR A 11 11.09 -1.96 6.81
C THR A 11 12.44 -2.45 6.28
N THR A 12 12.87 -2.00 5.10
CA THR A 12 14.21 -2.32 4.59
C THR A 12 15.32 -1.62 5.37
N ALA A 13 15.09 -0.42 5.91
CA ALA A 13 16.03 0.24 6.82
C ALA A 13 16.22 -0.54 8.13
N LEU A 14 15.12 -1.05 8.70
CA LEU A 14 15.16 -1.87 9.91
C LEU A 14 15.86 -3.21 9.66
N LEU A 15 15.63 -3.82 8.49
CA LEU A 15 16.35 -5.03 8.06
C LEU A 15 17.85 -4.75 7.91
N ILE A 16 18.24 -3.64 7.26
CA ILE A 16 19.64 -3.22 7.14
C ILE A 16 20.27 -3.05 8.52
N GLY A 17 19.59 -2.36 9.45
CA GLY A 17 20.05 -2.20 10.83
C GLY A 17 20.16 -3.51 11.59
N ALA A 18 19.23 -4.44 11.43
CA ALA A 18 19.28 -5.74 12.09
C ALA A 18 20.42 -6.62 11.58
N LEU A 19 20.67 -6.62 10.27
CA LEU A 19 21.76 -7.41 9.68
C LEU A 19 23.13 -6.80 9.97
N THR A 20 23.27 -5.48 10.03
CA THR A 20 24.52 -4.84 10.45
C THR A 20 24.85 -5.13 11.91
N VAL A 21 23.85 -5.24 12.79
CA VAL A 21 24.02 -5.72 14.19
C VAL A 21 24.53 -7.16 14.25
N HIS A 22 24.22 -8.00 13.25
CA HIS A 22 24.77 -9.35 13.10
C HIS A 22 26.09 -9.40 12.30
N GLY A 23 26.73 -8.24 12.08
CA GLY A 23 28.05 -8.15 11.42
C GLY A 23 28.00 -8.27 9.89
N LEU A 24 26.84 -8.12 9.27
CA LEU A 24 26.69 -8.16 7.82
C LEU A 24 26.63 -6.73 7.26
N GLU A 25 27.70 -6.31 6.57
CA GLU A 25 27.81 -4.99 5.95
C GLU A 25 27.05 -4.90 4.63
N MET A 26 25.76 -4.55 4.70
CA MET A 26 24.84 -4.38 3.55
C MET A 26 25.44 -3.46 2.45
N GLY A 27 25.60 -3.99 1.24
CA GLY A 27 26.22 -3.30 0.10
C GLY A 27 26.71 -4.27 -0.99
N PRO A 28 27.38 -3.77 -2.05
CA PRO A 28 27.88 -4.62 -3.14
C PRO A 28 28.89 -5.68 -2.65
N MET A 29 29.58 -5.38 -1.55
CA MET A 29 30.58 -6.24 -0.93
C MET A 29 29.99 -7.43 -0.16
N VAL A 30 28.69 -7.42 0.22
CA VAL A 30 28.05 -8.55 0.91
C VAL A 30 28.10 -9.81 0.05
N PHE A 31 27.88 -9.67 -1.26
CA PHE A 31 27.91 -10.78 -2.19
C PHE A 31 29.29 -11.45 -2.25
N ARG A 32 30.35 -10.69 -1.96
CA ARG A 32 31.73 -11.14 -2.04
C ARG A 32 32.23 -11.70 -0.71
N ASN A 33 31.89 -11.04 0.41
CA ASN A 33 32.38 -11.42 1.75
C ASN A 33 31.48 -12.47 2.44
N SER A 34 30.17 -12.41 2.18
CA SER A 34 29.14 -13.21 2.86
C SER A 34 28.11 -13.78 1.87
N GLY A 35 28.56 -14.17 0.67
CA GLY A 35 27.69 -14.64 -0.41
C GLY A 35 26.77 -15.80 0.00
N ASN A 36 27.26 -16.73 0.83
CA ASN A 36 26.47 -17.87 1.29
C ASN A 36 25.20 -17.46 2.05
N ILE A 37 25.28 -16.44 2.92
CA ILE A 37 24.14 -15.95 3.70
C ILE A 37 23.14 -15.24 2.80
N VAL A 38 23.62 -14.50 1.81
CA VAL A 38 22.75 -13.81 0.83
C VAL A 38 21.98 -14.81 -0.03
N TYR A 39 22.65 -15.84 -0.55
CA TYR A 39 21.99 -16.90 -1.30
C TYR A 39 20.99 -17.67 -0.44
N LEU A 40 21.31 -17.92 0.84
CA LEU A 40 20.38 -18.54 1.79
C LEU A 40 19.13 -17.67 2.02
N MET A 41 19.27 -16.35 2.10
CA MET A 41 18.12 -15.44 2.20
C MET A 41 17.24 -15.47 0.95
N PHE A 42 17.84 -15.44 -0.25
CA PHE A 42 17.08 -15.58 -1.49
C PHE A 42 16.35 -16.92 -1.57
N PHE A 43 17.01 -18.00 -1.15
CA PHE A 43 16.40 -19.32 -1.07
C PHE A 43 15.24 -19.35 -0.06
N ALA A 44 15.42 -18.78 1.13
CA ALA A 44 14.38 -18.71 2.15
C ALA A 44 13.16 -17.91 1.68
N VAL A 45 13.36 -16.77 1.01
CA VAL A 45 12.25 -15.99 0.42
C VAL A 45 11.53 -16.79 -0.66
N ALA A 46 12.25 -17.51 -1.52
CA ALA A 46 11.66 -18.36 -2.54
C ALA A 46 10.83 -19.51 -1.94
N VAL A 47 11.36 -20.19 -0.91
CA VAL A 47 10.63 -21.25 -0.18
C VAL A 47 9.41 -20.67 0.53
N CYS A 48 9.55 -19.51 1.18
CA CYS A 48 8.43 -18.84 1.84
C CYS A 48 7.32 -18.47 0.85
N ALA A 49 7.67 -17.99 -0.35
CA ALA A 49 6.70 -17.73 -1.42
C ALA A 49 5.95 -19.00 -1.85
N LEU A 50 6.65 -20.15 -1.96
CA LEU A 50 6.02 -21.43 -2.27
C LEU A 50 5.08 -21.90 -1.15
N VAL A 51 5.49 -21.76 0.11
CA VAL A 51 4.67 -22.11 1.28
C VAL A 51 3.42 -21.23 1.35
N VAL A 52 3.56 -19.91 1.18
CA VAL A 52 2.44 -18.97 1.13
C VAL A 52 1.50 -19.31 -0.02
N LEU A 53 2.02 -19.64 -1.20
CA LEU A 53 1.21 -20.06 -2.34
C LEU A 53 0.40 -21.32 -2.04
N GLY A 54 1.01 -22.31 -1.38
CA GLY A 54 0.33 -23.53 -0.95
C GLY A 54 -0.78 -23.26 0.07
N LEU A 55 -0.45 -22.49 1.11
CA LEU A 55 -1.41 -22.07 2.15
C LEU A 55 -2.58 -21.29 1.55
N GLN A 56 -2.31 -20.37 0.62
CA GLN A 56 -3.33 -19.53 0.03
C GLN A 56 -4.20 -20.29 -0.96
N SER A 57 -3.62 -21.23 -1.73
CA SER A 57 -4.38 -22.12 -2.62
C SER A 57 -5.36 -23.00 -1.85
N PHE A 58 -4.94 -23.57 -0.72
CA PHE A 58 -5.82 -24.35 0.15
C PHE A 58 -6.84 -23.46 0.88
N GLY A 59 -6.37 -22.34 1.45
CA GLY A 59 -7.19 -21.41 2.22
C GLY A 59 -8.28 -20.73 1.39
N MET A 60 -8.06 -20.48 0.09
CA MET A 60 -9.05 -19.86 -0.79
C MET A 60 -10.35 -20.66 -0.89
N ARG A 61 -10.32 -21.98 -0.64
CA ARG A 61 -11.54 -22.82 -0.55
C ARG A 61 -12.28 -22.68 0.78
N LEU A 62 -11.55 -22.35 1.85
CA LEU A 62 -12.09 -22.28 3.21
C LEU A 62 -12.61 -20.87 3.56
N PHE A 63 -11.92 -19.80 3.15
CA PHE A 63 -12.32 -18.42 3.46
C PHE A 63 -13.74 -18.02 3.04
N PRO A 64 -14.30 -18.48 1.91
CA PRO A 64 -15.68 -18.17 1.53
C PRO A 64 -16.73 -18.72 2.52
N HIS A 65 -16.39 -19.75 3.30
CA HIS A 65 -17.32 -20.27 4.32
C HIS A 65 -17.55 -19.28 5.46
N VAL A 66 -16.58 -18.40 5.74
CA VAL A 66 -16.73 -17.36 6.76
C VAL A 66 -17.81 -16.34 6.35
N LEU A 67 -17.99 -16.08 5.05
CA LEU A 67 -19.02 -15.18 4.54
C LEU A 67 -20.44 -15.77 4.59
N LYS A 68 -20.58 -17.08 4.85
CA LYS A 68 -21.89 -17.72 5.05
C LYS A 68 -22.46 -17.45 6.45
N VAL A 69 -21.66 -16.91 7.37
CA VAL A 69 -22.10 -16.56 8.72
C VAL A 69 -23.09 -15.39 8.63
N PRO A 70 -24.23 -15.42 9.35
CA PRO A 70 -25.20 -14.35 9.30
C PRO A 70 -24.56 -13.01 9.69
N ALA A 71 -24.87 -11.97 8.90
CA ALA A 71 -24.25 -10.65 9.03
C ALA A 71 -24.38 -10.04 10.45
N HIS A 72 -25.44 -10.39 11.17
CA HIS A 72 -25.67 -9.95 12.54
C HIS A 72 -24.54 -10.37 13.51
N TYR A 73 -23.87 -11.50 13.28
CA TYR A 73 -22.71 -11.93 14.07
C TYR A 73 -21.38 -11.40 13.51
N MET A 74 -21.31 -11.18 12.19
CA MET A 74 -20.09 -10.71 11.55
C MET A 74 -19.73 -9.27 11.94
N TYR A 75 -20.70 -8.35 11.93
CA TYR A 75 -20.45 -6.94 12.27
C TYR A 75 -19.88 -6.71 13.67
N PRO A 76 -20.43 -7.27 14.76
CA PRO A 76 -19.86 -7.09 16.10
C PRO A 76 -18.48 -7.74 16.23
N ALA A 77 -18.26 -8.91 15.64
CA ALA A 77 -16.94 -9.55 15.63
C ALA A 77 -15.89 -8.69 14.90
N LEU A 78 -16.25 -8.12 13.74
CA LEU A 78 -15.40 -7.20 12.99
C LEU A 78 -15.08 -5.93 13.78
N LEU A 79 -16.06 -5.35 14.48
CA LEU A 79 -15.83 -4.18 15.32
C LEU A 79 -14.85 -4.46 16.47
N VAL A 80 -14.99 -5.60 17.14
CA VAL A 80 -14.07 -6.00 18.22
C VAL A 80 -12.65 -6.20 17.66
N ILE A 81 -12.50 -6.90 16.54
CA ILE A 81 -11.19 -7.13 15.91
C ILE A 81 -10.55 -5.79 15.49
N CYS A 82 -11.33 -4.88 14.92
CA CYS A 82 -10.84 -3.56 14.53
C CYS A 82 -10.43 -2.71 15.75
N MET A 83 -11.19 -2.77 16.86
CA MET A 83 -10.83 -2.07 18.10
C MET A 83 -9.52 -2.60 18.69
N VAL A 84 -9.37 -3.93 18.76
CA VAL A 84 -8.14 -4.57 19.23
C VAL A 84 -6.97 -4.17 18.34
N SER A 85 -7.17 -4.18 17.01
CA SER A 85 -6.13 -3.78 16.05
C SER A 85 -5.69 -2.32 16.25
N ALA A 86 -6.64 -1.39 16.43
CA ALA A 86 -6.34 0.02 16.68
C ALA A 86 -5.62 0.25 18.02
N TYR A 87 -5.93 -0.57 19.03
CA TYR A 87 -5.29 -0.51 20.33
C TYR A 87 -3.85 -1.05 20.29
N VAL A 88 -3.61 -2.18 19.63
CA VAL A 88 -2.28 -2.81 19.53
C VAL A 88 -1.27 -1.91 18.83
N ASP A 89 -1.69 -1.15 17.82
CA ASP A 89 -0.79 -0.25 17.07
C ASP A 89 -0.25 0.92 17.91
N SER A 90 -0.99 1.37 18.93
CA SER A 90 -0.63 2.61 19.65
C SER A 90 -0.60 2.53 21.16
N GLY A 91 -1.10 1.45 21.74
CA GLY A 91 -1.30 1.29 23.19
C GLY A 91 -2.24 2.34 23.79
N SER A 92 -2.96 3.12 22.97
CA SER A 92 -3.74 4.28 23.41
C SER A 92 -5.19 4.20 22.95
N LEU A 93 -6.10 4.51 23.88
CA LEU A 93 -7.55 4.59 23.65
C LEU A 93 -7.94 5.69 22.66
N TYR A 94 -7.08 6.67 22.42
CA TYR A 94 -7.35 7.77 21.48
C TYR A 94 -7.57 7.27 20.05
N LYS A 95 -6.74 6.32 19.57
CA LYS A 95 -6.90 5.74 18.22
C LYS A 95 -8.15 4.87 18.12
N CYS A 96 -8.56 4.21 19.20
CA CYS A 96 -9.84 3.50 19.26
C CYS A 96 -11.03 4.47 19.14
N GLY A 97 -10.95 5.64 19.79
CA GLY A 97 -11.95 6.71 19.63
C GLY A 97 -12.03 7.25 18.20
N MET A 98 -10.87 7.49 17.56
CA MET A 98 -10.82 7.88 16.15
C MET A 98 -11.39 6.79 15.22
N MET A 99 -11.09 5.52 15.48
CA MET A 99 -11.64 4.40 14.71
C MET A 99 -13.18 4.41 14.75
N LEU A 100 -13.78 4.60 15.94
CA LEU A 100 -15.24 4.70 16.07
C LEU A 100 -15.80 5.91 15.30
N LEU A 101 -15.13 7.06 15.39
CA LEU A 101 -15.54 8.27 14.68
C LEU A 101 -15.52 8.05 13.16
N PHE A 102 -14.45 7.48 12.60
CA PHE A 102 -14.36 7.16 11.18
C PHE A 102 -15.31 6.03 10.76
N SER A 103 -15.59 5.07 11.63
CA SER A 103 -16.63 4.05 11.39
C SER A 103 -18.02 4.69 11.26
N ALA A 104 -18.34 5.68 12.10
CA ALA A 104 -19.60 6.43 12.01
C ALA A 104 -19.66 7.26 10.72
N VAL A 105 -18.57 7.92 10.33
CA VAL A 105 -18.47 8.62 9.03
C VAL A 105 -18.70 7.65 7.86
N GLY A 106 -18.13 6.46 7.91
CA GLY A 106 -18.35 5.42 6.89
C GLY A 106 -19.82 5.00 6.77
N ILE A 107 -20.54 4.89 7.88
CA ILE A 107 -21.99 4.62 7.88
C ILE A 107 -22.76 5.78 7.22
N LEU A 108 -22.43 7.03 7.57
CA LEU A 108 -23.06 8.21 6.95
C LEU A 108 -22.81 8.28 5.44
N MET A 109 -21.60 7.95 4.99
CA MET A 109 -21.29 7.86 3.55
C MET A 109 -22.09 6.78 2.84
N CYS A 110 -22.33 5.65 3.51
CA CYS A 110 -23.15 4.57 2.98
C CYS A 110 -24.61 5.01 2.80
N TYR A 111 -25.15 5.80 3.74
CA TYR A 111 -26.48 6.41 3.59
C TYR A 111 -26.53 7.46 2.47
N GLY A 112 -25.43 8.19 2.24
CA GLY A 112 -25.31 9.16 1.16
C GLY A 112 -25.07 8.57 -0.23
N GLY A 113 -25.00 7.24 -0.38
CA GLY A 113 -24.72 6.58 -1.66
C GLY A 113 -23.30 6.84 -2.19
N LEU A 114 -22.40 7.36 -1.36
CA LEU A 114 -21.03 7.64 -1.74
C LEU A 114 -20.23 6.33 -1.78
N PRO A 115 -19.47 6.06 -2.86
CA PRO A 115 -18.66 4.87 -2.94
C PRO A 115 -17.54 4.95 -1.89
N THR A 116 -17.56 4.04 -0.92
CA THR A 116 -16.57 3.97 0.17
C THR A 116 -15.22 3.43 -0.30
N ALA A 117 -15.23 2.54 -1.30
CA ALA A 117 -14.00 1.90 -1.80
C ALA A 117 -12.95 2.89 -2.35
N PRO A 118 -13.28 3.89 -3.20
CA PRO A 118 -12.33 4.91 -3.63
C PRO A 118 -11.77 5.77 -2.49
N LEU A 119 -12.57 6.04 -1.45
CA LEU A 119 -12.12 6.83 -0.31
C LEU A 119 -11.07 6.06 0.51
N ILE A 120 -11.33 4.78 0.79
CA ILE A 120 -10.35 3.92 1.49
C ILE A 120 -9.07 3.80 0.66
N LEU A 121 -9.19 3.60 -0.66
CA LEU A 121 -8.04 3.51 -1.55
C LEU A 121 -7.24 4.82 -1.55
N SER A 122 -7.91 5.98 -1.58
CA SER A 122 -7.26 7.29 -1.52
C SER A 122 -6.53 7.52 -0.19
N PHE A 123 -7.14 7.09 0.92
CA PHE A 123 -6.53 7.19 2.26
C PHE A 123 -5.26 6.32 2.38
N ILE A 124 -5.25 5.13 1.78
CA ILE A 124 -4.08 4.25 1.79
C ILE A 124 -3.00 4.75 0.81
N LEU A 125 -3.39 5.14 -0.41
CA LEU A 125 -2.45 5.56 -1.45
C LEU A 125 -1.85 6.94 -1.19
N GLY A 126 -2.57 7.87 -0.55
CA GLY A 126 -2.11 9.23 -0.24
C GLY A 126 -0.73 9.27 0.43
N PRO A 127 -0.54 8.67 1.62
CA PRO A 127 0.75 8.67 2.30
C PRO A 127 1.82 7.89 1.55
N ILE A 128 1.45 6.88 0.76
CA ILE A 128 2.39 6.14 -0.10
C ILE A 128 2.89 7.05 -1.22
N LEU A 129 2.00 7.79 -1.86
CA LEU A 129 2.32 8.77 -2.89
C LEU A 129 3.25 9.85 -2.32
N GLU A 130 2.86 10.45 -1.20
CA GLU A 130 3.64 11.50 -0.55
C GLU A 130 5.05 11.03 -0.17
N LYS A 131 5.18 9.86 0.47
CA LYS A 131 6.49 9.29 0.82
C LYS A 131 7.34 9.04 -0.41
N ASN A 132 6.76 8.54 -1.50
CA ASN A 132 7.52 8.28 -2.72
C ASN A 132 7.88 9.57 -3.47
N MET A 133 7.02 10.60 -3.44
CA MET A 133 7.36 11.93 -3.96
C MET A 133 8.50 12.57 -3.17
N LEU A 134 8.45 12.51 -1.83
CA LEU A 134 9.52 13.01 -0.97
C LEU A 134 10.84 12.28 -1.23
N LYS A 135 10.82 10.95 -1.39
CA LYS A 135 12.01 10.19 -1.79
C LYS A 135 12.53 10.68 -3.14
N ALA A 136 11.67 10.85 -4.13
CA ALA A 136 12.09 11.33 -5.45
C ALA A 136 12.75 12.72 -5.38
N PHE A 137 12.22 13.64 -4.55
CA PHE A 137 12.83 14.95 -4.32
C PHE A 137 14.16 14.87 -3.58
N GLN A 138 14.29 14.01 -2.56
CA GLN A 138 15.55 13.80 -1.84
C GLN A 138 16.65 13.25 -2.75
N TYR A 139 16.30 12.35 -3.69
CA TYR A 139 17.27 11.76 -4.61
C TYR A 139 17.74 12.72 -5.72
N SER A 140 16.86 13.61 -6.21
CA SER A 140 17.15 14.40 -7.42
C SER A 140 17.24 15.91 -7.20
N GLY A 141 16.91 16.40 -6.00
CA GLY A 141 17.10 17.79 -5.56
C GLY A 141 16.24 18.85 -6.27
N THR A 142 15.53 18.51 -7.35
CA THR A 142 14.78 19.47 -8.19
C THR A 142 13.44 18.91 -8.66
N TRP A 143 12.45 19.79 -8.83
CA TRP A 143 11.08 19.43 -9.25
C TRP A 143 10.97 19.05 -10.73
N THR A 144 11.96 19.48 -11.52
CA THR A 144 12.02 19.25 -12.96
C THR A 144 12.23 17.78 -13.31
N THR A 145 12.78 16.96 -12.39
CA THR A 145 13.10 15.55 -12.62
C THR A 145 11.90 14.70 -13.04
N PHE A 146 10.69 15.04 -12.57
CA PHE A 146 9.45 14.36 -12.98
C PHE A 146 9.15 14.52 -14.47
N PHE A 147 9.59 15.63 -15.08
CA PHE A 147 9.44 15.91 -16.50
C PHE A 147 10.68 15.56 -17.33
N THR A 148 11.88 15.57 -16.73
CA THR A 148 13.12 15.21 -17.44
C THR A 148 13.24 13.71 -17.68
N ARG A 149 12.65 12.87 -16.82
CA ARG A 149 12.61 11.41 -16.99
C ARG A 149 11.43 11.02 -17.90
N PRO A 150 11.67 10.46 -19.11
CA PRO A 150 10.62 10.20 -20.09
C PRO A 150 9.52 9.26 -19.58
N ILE A 151 9.88 8.27 -18.76
CA ILE A 151 8.94 7.32 -18.17
C ILE A 151 8.04 7.99 -17.12
N SER A 152 8.62 8.87 -16.29
CA SER A 152 7.86 9.61 -15.27
C SER A 152 6.91 10.61 -15.92
N GLY A 153 7.36 11.34 -16.95
CA GLY A 153 6.54 12.29 -17.69
C GLY A 153 5.34 11.62 -18.35
N VAL A 154 5.54 10.47 -19.01
CA VAL A 154 4.45 9.70 -19.64
C VAL A 154 3.43 9.22 -18.60
N LEU A 155 3.88 8.65 -17.48
CA LEU A 155 2.99 8.19 -16.41
C LEU A 155 2.21 9.34 -15.76
N MET A 156 2.83 10.50 -15.60
CA MET A 156 2.19 11.69 -15.03
C MET A 156 1.12 12.25 -15.97
N ILE A 157 1.38 12.27 -17.28
CA ILE A 157 0.39 12.64 -18.30
C ILE A 157 -0.78 11.65 -18.29
N ILE A 158 -0.52 10.34 -18.25
CA ILE A 158 -1.57 9.31 -18.16
C ILE A 158 -2.39 9.49 -16.88
N GLY A 159 -1.76 9.75 -15.74
CA GLY A 159 -2.44 10.00 -14.46
C GLY A 159 -3.37 11.21 -14.52
N ILE A 160 -2.89 12.33 -15.07
CA ILE A 160 -3.70 13.54 -15.28
C ILE A 160 -4.87 13.21 -16.21
N LEU A 161 -4.63 12.52 -17.33
CA LEU A 161 -5.69 12.14 -18.26
C LEU A 161 -6.73 11.22 -17.62
N CYS A 162 -6.33 10.26 -16.76
CA CYS A 162 -7.27 9.41 -16.03
C CYS A 162 -8.15 10.21 -15.06
N VAL A 163 -7.57 11.15 -14.30
CA VAL A 163 -8.32 12.01 -13.37
C VAL A 163 -9.30 12.92 -14.10
N PHE A 164 -8.91 13.47 -15.25
CA PHE A 164 -9.76 14.34 -16.05
C PHE A 164 -10.67 13.58 -17.04
N SER A 165 -10.49 12.26 -17.22
CA SER A 165 -11.30 11.46 -18.13
C SER A 165 -12.82 11.52 -17.87
N PRO A 166 -13.34 11.49 -16.62
CA PRO A 166 -14.77 11.67 -16.38
C PRO A 166 -15.27 13.09 -16.72
N LEU A 167 -14.45 14.13 -16.46
CA LEU A 167 -14.78 15.52 -16.80
C LEU A 167 -14.75 15.79 -18.31
N LEU A 168 -13.75 15.23 -19.01
CA LEU A 168 -13.62 15.30 -20.48
C LEU A 168 -14.76 14.55 -21.18
N ARG A 169 -15.20 13.40 -20.63
CA ARG A 169 -16.37 12.66 -21.13
C ARG A 169 -17.66 13.48 -21.00
N MET A 170 -17.91 14.09 -19.84
CA MET A 170 -19.06 14.99 -19.67
C MET A 170 -19.02 16.22 -20.59
N GLY A 171 -17.82 16.77 -20.85
CA GLY A 171 -17.64 17.87 -21.80
C GLY A 171 -17.90 17.46 -23.25
N TRP A 172 -17.39 16.30 -23.67
CA TRP A 172 -17.59 15.79 -25.04
C TRP A 172 -19.03 15.37 -25.33
N GLU A 173 -19.76 14.80 -24.36
CA GLU A 173 -21.18 14.47 -24.55
C GLU A 173 -22.04 15.73 -24.70
N LYS A 174 -21.73 16.80 -23.97
CA LYS A 174 -22.40 18.10 -24.14
C LYS A 174 -22.12 18.74 -25.51
N VAL A 175 -20.91 18.60 -26.05
CA VAL A 175 -20.58 19.09 -27.40
C VAL A 175 -21.24 18.25 -28.50
N LYS A 176 -21.39 16.93 -28.31
CA LYS A 176 -22.06 16.04 -29.26
C LYS A 176 -23.58 16.25 -29.26
N ALA A 177 -24.19 16.48 -28.10
CA ALA A 177 -25.61 16.80 -27.95
C ALA A 177 -26.00 18.19 -28.46
N LYS A 178 -25.05 19.14 -28.55
CA LYS A 178 -25.27 20.48 -29.13
C LYS A 178 -25.07 20.52 -30.66
N LYS A 179 -24.59 19.42 -31.26
CA LYS A 179 -24.36 19.28 -32.71
C LYS A 179 -25.39 18.37 -33.41
N ALA A 180 -26.32 17.78 -32.65
CA ALA A 180 -27.51 17.09 -33.14
C ALA A 180 -28.73 18.00 -32.95
#